data_AF-A0A7C6PWB1-F1
#
_entry.id   AF-A0A7C6PWB1-F1
#
_cell.length_a   1.000
_cell.length_b   1.000
_cell.length_c   1.000
_cell.angle_alpha   90.00
_cell.angle_beta   90.00
_cell.angle_gamma   90.00
#
_symmetry.space_group_name_H-M   'P 1'
#
loop_
_entity.id
_entity.type
_entity.pdbx_description
1 polymer ?
#
loop_
_entity_poly.entity_id
_entity_poly.type
_entity_poly.pdbx_seq_one_letter_code
_entity_poly.pdbx_strand_id
1 'polypeptide(L)'
;MKKLLFWGFILSLSLSLFILKDWGNNSVIYQNAQYGFSFSLPESWEGYKIVYDEWEGLALEGPEAGKVVEKGPLIYIRHPQWTSQNQRQDIPIMIFTFDQWNLLQQEKFHIGAAPIGPTKLGSNTKYIFALPARYNYAFPMGYEEVEDILEGNPLQTFEIEEE
;
A
#
# COMPACT_ATOMS: atom_id res chain seq x y z
N MET A 1 71.83 -5.54 -17.80
CA MET A 1 70.85 -5.71 -18.90
C MET A 1 69.44 -5.78 -18.31
N LYS A 2 68.38 -5.59 -19.12
CA LYS A 2 67.00 -5.29 -18.69
C LYS A 2 66.30 -6.41 -17.91
N LYS A 3 65.47 -6.03 -16.91
CA LYS A 3 64.03 -6.35 -16.67
C LYS A 3 63.67 -5.90 -15.23
N LEU A 4 62.73 -4.97 -14.92
CA LEU A 4 61.26 -4.91 -15.17
C LEU A 4 60.56 -6.22 -14.75
N LEU A 5 59.47 -6.32 -13.98
CA LEU A 5 58.48 -5.42 -13.33
C LEU A 5 58.01 -6.13 -12.00
N PHE A 6 57.04 -5.74 -11.16
CA PHE A 6 55.98 -4.70 -11.14
C PHE A 6 55.64 -4.37 -9.65
N TRP A 7 54.75 -3.41 -9.39
CA TRP A 7 53.94 -3.32 -8.16
C TRP A 7 52.68 -4.19 -8.25
N GLY A 8 52.17 -4.66 -7.10
CA GLY A 8 50.88 -5.32 -6.97
C GLY A 8 50.14 -4.85 -5.72
N PHE A 9 49.42 -3.75 -5.82
CA PHE A 9 48.52 -3.27 -4.76
C PHE A 9 47.22 -4.08 -4.87
N ILE A 10 46.94 -4.98 -3.92
CA ILE A 10 45.71 -5.76 -3.92
C ILE A 10 44.57 -4.86 -3.42
N LEU A 11 43.83 -4.27 -4.38
CA LEU A 11 42.56 -3.64 -4.10
C LEU A 11 41.55 -4.76 -3.74
N SER A 12 41.18 -4.90 -2.47
CA SER A 12 40.14 -5.85 -2.08
C SER A 12 38.78 -5.31 -2.52
N LEU A 13 38.35 -5.70 -3.72
CA LEU A 13 36.99 -5.45 -4.17
C LEU A 13 36.05 -6.32 -3.34
N SER A 14 35.49 -5.74 -2.27
CA SER A 14 34.37 -6.33 -1.56
C SER A 14 33.17 -6.35 -2.51
N LEU A 15 32.99 -7.47 -3.22
CA LEU A 15 31.81 -7.72 -4.02
C LEU A 15 30.66 -8.00 -3.04
N SER A 16 30.08 -6.93 -2.50
CA SER A 16 28.81 -7.00 -1.79
C SER A 16 27.77 -7.51 -2.79
N LEU A 17 27.48 -8.80 -2.71
CA LEU A 17 26.48 -9.47 -3.50
C LEU A 17 25.09 -9.02 -3.03
N PHE A 18 24.74 -7.78 -3.39
CA PHE A 18 23.34 -7.42 -3.52
C PHE A 18 22.77 -8.31 -4.62
N ILE A 19 22.13 -9.40 -4.20
CA ILE A 19 21.19 -10.11 -5.05
C ILE A 19 20.06 -9.10 -5.28
N LEU A 20 20.18 -8.32 -6.36
CA LEU A 20 19.03 -7.77 -7.03
C LEU A 20 18.16 -8.99 -7.36
N LYS A 21 17.10 -9.15 -6.58
CA LYS A 21 16.12 -10.21 -6.76
C LYS A 21 15.31 -9.79 -7.98
N ASP A 22 15.87 -10.06 -9.15
CA ASP A 22 15.34 -9.71 -10.46
C ASP A 22 14.12 -10.61 -10.72
N TRP A 23 13.02 -10.29 -10.03
CA TRP A 23 11.69 -10.77 -10.34
C TRP A 23 11.36 -10.20 -11.71
N GLY A 24 11.35 -11.08 -12.73
CA GLY A 24 11.23 -10.68 -14.12
C GLY A 24 10.04 -9.73 -14.34
N ASN A 25 10.21 -8.80 -15.29
CA ASN A 25 9.35 -7.63 -15.56
C ASN A 25 7.89 -7.91 -16.00
N ASN A 26 7.25 -8.96 -15.49
CA ASN A 26 5.81 -9.23 -15.58
C ASN A 26 5.09 -8.70 -14.33
N SER A 27 5.16 -7.40 -14.08
CA SER A 27 4.32 -6.74 -13.08
C SER A 27 2.96 -6.39 -13.69
N VAL A 28 1.88 -6.86 -13.08
CA VAL A 28 0.51 -6.43 -13.40
C VAL A 28 0.30 -5.06 -12.73
N ILE A 29 -0.13 -4.05 -13.49
CA ILE A 29 -0.34 -2.70 -12.95
C ILE A 29 -1.85 -2.44 -12.82
N TYR A 30 -2.29 -2.14 -11.60
CA TYR A 30 -3.55 -1.43 -11.39
C TYR A 30 -3.31 0.07 -11.48
N GLN A 31 -4.14 0.80 -12.23
CA GLN A 31 -4.10 2.26 -12.30
C GLN A 31 -5.47 2.84 -11.99
N ASN A 32 -5.49 3.82 -11.09
CA ASN A 32 -6.68 4.57 -10.73
C ASN A 32 -6.48 6.06 -11.11
N ALA A 33 -6.97 6.44 -12.28
CA ALA A 33 -6.89 7.81 -12.77
C ALA A 33 -7.75 8.79 -11.96
N GLN A 34 -8.87 8.34 -11.37
CA GLN A 34 -9.77 9.17 -10.57
C GLN A 34 -9.06 9.72 -9.32
N TYR A 35 -8.21 8.92 -8.67
CA TYR A 35 -7.51 9.31 -7.45
C TYR A 35 -6.01 9.58 -7.64
N GLY A 36 -5.44 9.30 -8.81
CA GLY A 36 -4.05 9.65 -9.12
C GLY A 36 -3.02 8.70 -8.51
N PHE A 37 -3.24 7.39 -8.60
CA PHE A 37 -2.27 6.39 -8.18
C PHE A 37 -2.25 5.16 -9.09
N SER A 38 -1.12 4.45 -9.09
CA SER A 38 -0.97 3.10 -9.60
C SER A 38 -0.46 2.17 -8.49
N PHE A 39 -0.69 0.87 -8.66
CA PHE A 39 -0.31 -0.17 -7.72
C PHE A 39 0.27 -1.35 -8.50
N SER A 40 1.53 -1.68 -8.26
CA SER A 40 2.21 -2.82 -8.87
C SER A 40 1.84 -4.12 -8.16
N LEU A 41 1.48 -5.14 -8.94
CA LEU A 41 1.08 -6.46 -8.48
C LEU A 41 1.94 -7.54 -9.18
N PRO A 42 2.19 -8.70 -8.55
CA PRO A 42 2.85 -9.82 -9.20
C PRO A 42 1.91 -10.51 -10.22
N GLU A 43 2.49 -11.30 -11.12
CA GLU A 43 1.76 -12.05 -12.18
C GLU A 43 0.63 -12.94 -11.63
N SER A 44 0.73 -13.42 -10.39
CA SER A 44 -0.35 -14.18 -9.71
C SER A 44 -1.67 -13.42 -9.55
N TRP A 45 -1.65 -12.09 -9.69
CA TRP A 45 -2.82 -11.22 -9.61
C TRP A 45 -3.42 -10.87 -10.98
N GLU A 46 -2.94 -11.44 -12.09
CA GLU A 46 -3.60 -11.25 -13.38
C GLU A 46 -5.08 -11.66 -13.30
N GLY A 47 -5.98 -10.78 -13.76
CA GLY A 47 -7.43 -10.95 -13.60
C GLY A 47 -7.98 -10.55 -12.22
N TYR A 48 -7.24 -9.77 -11.41
CA TYR A 48 -7.77 -9.12 -10.21
C TYR A 48 -9.05 -8.33 -10.51
N LYS A 49 -9.85 -8.10 -9.47
CA LYS A 49 -11.07 -7.28 -9.55
C LYS A 49 -10.96 -6.09 -8.62
N ILE A 50 -11.63 -5.00 -8.96
CA ILE A 50 -11.78 -3.87 -8.05
C ILE A 50 -13.16 -3.93 -7.40
N VAL A 51 -13.19 -3.79 -6.08
CA VAL A 51 -14.42 -3.66 -5.29
C VAL A 51 -14.37 -2.35 -4.53
N TYR A 52 -15.43 -1.58 -4.65
CA TYR A 52 -15.58 -0.25 -4.05
C TYR A 52 -16.44 -0.35 -2.79
N ASP A 53 -16.07 0.42 -1.78
CA ASP A 53 -16.70 0.49 -0.47
C ASP A 53 -16.45 1.88 0.15
N GLU A 54 -16.94 2.13 1.36
CA GLU A 54 -16.72 3.37 2.11
C GLU A 54 -16.14 3.05 3.50
N TRP A 55 -15.17 3.85 3.97
CA TRP A 55 -14.77 3.84 5.37
C TRP A 55 -15.56 4.90 6.15
N GLU A 56 -15.92 4.60 7.39
CA GLU A 56 -16.61 5.52 8.31
C GLU A 56 -15.69 5.98 9.44
N GLY A 57 -15.68 7.29 9.70
CA GLY A 57 -15.00 7.93 10.81
C GLY A 57 -15.99 8.28 11.92
N LEU A 58 -15.80 7.70 13.11
CA LEU A 58 -16.68 7.87 14.27
C LEU A 58 -16.11 8.92 15.24
N ALA A 59 -16.95 9.83 15.72
CA ALA A 59 -16.54 10.82 16.72
C ALA A 59 -16.12 10.14 18.03
N LEU A 60 -15.03 10.62 18.63
CA LEU A 60 -14.46 10.06 19.86
C LEU A 60 -15.14 10.61 21.13
N GLU A 61 -15.51 11.88 21.15
CA GLU A 61 -16.01 12.58 22.34
C GLU A 61 -17.21 13.50 22.04
N GLY A 62 -17.86 13.99 23.11
CA GLY A 62 -18.96 14.95 23.03
C GLY A 62 -20.34 14.33 22.73
N PRO A 63 -21.36 15.16 22.44
CA PRO A 63 -22.74 14.70 22.20
C PRO A 63 -22.91 13.77 20.99
N GLU A 64 -21.93 13.80 20.07
CA GLU A 64 -21.92 12.99 18.85
C GLU A 64 -21.04 11.72 18.97
N ALA A 65 -20.48 11.43 20.16
CA ALA A 65 -19.59 10.29 20.36
C ALA A 65 -20.20 8.96 19.85
N GLY A 66 -19.42 8.22 19.06
CA GLY A 66 -19.85 6.97 18.41
C GLY A 66 -20.71 7.14 17.16
N LYS A 67 -21.06 8.36 16.73
CA LYS A 67 -21.73 8.62 15.45
C LYS A 67 -20.70 8.83 14.33
N VAL A 68 -21.11 8.50 13.10
CA VAL A 68 -20.38 8.80 11.88
C VAL A 68 -20.34 10.32 11.68
N VAL A 69 -19.13 10.88 11.63
CA VAL A 69 -18.86 12.31 11.36
C VAL A 69 -18.00 12.54 10.14
N GLU A 70 -17.28 11.51 9.70
CA GLU A 70 -16.44 11.52 8.50
C GLU A 70 -16.66 10.23 7.70
N LYS A 71 -16.40 10.29 6.39
CA LYS A 71 -16.45 9.12 5.52
C LYS A 71 -15.61 9.30 4.27
N GLY A 72 -15.13 8.23 3.66
CA GLY A 72 -14.37 8.33 2.42
C GLY A 72 -14.14 7.01 1.68
N PRO A 73 -13.59 7.07 0.46
CA PRO A 73 -13.53 5.91 -0.42
C PRO A 73 -12.58 4.83 0.12
N LEU A 74 -13.04 3.58 0.03
CA LEU A 74 -12.24 2.39 0.29
C LEU A 74 -12.26 1.50 -0.96
N ILE A 75 -11.08 1.18 -1.47
CA ILE A 75 -10.89 0.32 -2.65
C ILE A 75 -10.25 -0.97 -2.20
N TYR A 76 -10.82 -2.11 -2.61
CA TYR A 76 -10.19 -3.41 -2.48
C TYR A 76 -9.70 -3.87 -3.85
N ILE A 77 -8.40 -4.10 -3.99
CA ILE A 77 -7.87 -4.95 -5.06
C ILE A 77 -8.13 -6.39 -4.63
N ARG A 78 -9.05 -7.06 -5.30
CA ARG A 78 -9.50 -8.42 -4.99
C ARG A 78 -8.74 -9.46 -5.79
N HIS A 79 -8.14 -10.40 -5.08
CA HIS A 79 -7.35 -11.48 -5.65
C HIS A 79 -8.17 -12.30 -6.69
N PRO A 80 -7.63 -12.67 -7.86
CA PRO A 80 -8.38 -13.35 -8.93
C PRO A 80 -9.05 -14.66 -8.48
N GLN A 81 -8.41 -15.40 -7.57
CA GLN A 81 -8.93 -16.65 -6.97
C GLN A 81 -9.87 -16.45 -5.77
N TRP A 82 -10.26 -15.22 -5.42
CA TRP A 82 -11.18 -14.97 -4.29
C TRP A 82 -12.57 -15.54 -4.58
N THR A 83 -13.17 -16.21 -3.60
CA THR A 83 -14.57 -16.68 -3.63
C THR A 83 -15.24 -16.49 -2.28
N SER A 84 -16.57 -16.55 -2.20
CA SER A 84 -17.26 -16.44 -0.91
C SER A 84 -17.05 -17.65 0.01
N GLN A 85 -16.75 -18.84 -0.57
CA GLN A 85 -16.41 -20.06 0.17
C GLN A 85 -14.93 -20.16 0.55
N ASN A 86 -14.04 -19.56 -0.26
CA ASN A 86 -12.61 -19.46 0.00
C ASN A 86 -12.17 -18.00 -0.17
N GLN A 87 -12.28 -17.24 0.91
CA GLN A 87 -11.93 -15.82 0.94
C GLN A 87 -10.41 -15.69 1.07
N ARG A 88 -9.79 -15.08 0.06
CA ARG A 88 -8.38 -14.64 0.13
C ARG A 88 -8.29 -13.22 0.69
N GLN A 89 -7.11 -12.84 1.16
CA GLN A 89 -6.81 -11.45 1.52
C GLN A 89 -6.94 -10.56 0.27
N ASP A 90 -7.81 -9.57 0.32
CA ASP A 90 -7.80 -8.45 -0.63
C ASP A 90 -6.76 -7.41 -0.17
N ILE A 91 -6.30 -6.54 -1.07
CA ILE A 91 -5.46 -5.37 -0.73
C ILE A 91 -6.37 -4.15 -0.58
N PRO A 92 -6.72 -3.72 0.64
CA PRO A 92 -7.48 -2.49 0.88
C PRO A 92 -6.61 -1.23 0.78
N ILE A 93 -7.14 -0.21 0.11
CA ILE A 93 -6.58 1.12 -0.01
C ILE A 93 -7.68 2.12 0.38
N MET A 94 -7.52 2.73 1.54
CA MET A 94 -8.31 3.87 1.99
C MET A 94 -7.80 5.14 1.33
N ILE A 95 -8.73 5.99 0.89
CA ILE A 95 -8.44 7.30 0.31
C ILE A 95 -8.97 8.37 1.25
N PHE A 96 -8.11 9.35 1.53
CA PHE A 96 -8.39 10.49 2.40
C PHE A 96 -8.11 11.80 1.68
N THR A 97 -8.88 12.85 1.96
CA THR A 97 -8.38 14.22 1.75
C THR A 97 -7.33 14.56 2.81
N PHE A 98 -6.53 15.60 2.56
CA PHE A 98 -5.58 16.09 3.58
C PHE A 98 -6.28 16.55 4.86
N ASP A 99 -7.46 17.17 4.78
CA ASP A 99 -8.21 17.61 5.96
C ASP A 99 -8.72 16.43 6.79
N GLN A 100 -9.27 15.40 6.14
CA GLN A 100 -9.70 14.17 6.81
C GLN A 100 -8.52 13.46 7.50
N TRP A 101 -7.38 13.36 6.82
CA TRP A 101 -6.17 12.79 7.42
C TRP A 101 -5.69 13.61 8.61
N ASN A 102 -5.66 14.95 8.50
CA ASN A 102 -5.25 15.84 9.58
C ASN A 102 -6.18 15.74 10.81
N LEU A 103 -7.49 15.62 10.59
CA LEU A 103 -8.48 15.41 11.67
C LEU A 103 -8.32 14.04 12.34
N LEU A 104 -7.99 13.00 11.57
CA LEU A 104 -7.66 11.66 12.09
C LEU A 104 -6.37 11.67 12.92
N GLN A 105 -5.30 12.33 12.46
CA GLN A 105 -4.05 12.49 13.23
C GLN A 105 -4.21 13.35 14.50
N GLN A 106 -5.26 14.19 14.56
CA GLN A 106 -5.61 15.01 15.73
C GLN A 106 -6.62 14.34 16.66
N GLU A 107 -6.92 13.05 16.45
CA GLU A 107 -7.87 12.27 17.24
C GLU A 107 -9.24 12.96 17.35
N LYS A 108 -9.72 13.57 16.25
CA LYS A 108 -11.08 14.15 16.18
C LYS A 108 -12.14 13.10 15.87
N PHE A 109 -11.73 12.04 15.19
CA PHE A 109 -12.50 10.84 14.95
C PHE A 109 -11.56 9.63 14.92
N HIS A 110 -12.13 8.43 14.94
CA HIS A 110 -11.42 7.16 14.80
C HIS A 110 -12.10 6.28 13.75
N ILE A 111 -11.37 5.30 13.21
CA ILE A 111 -11.89 4.38 12.19
C ILE A 111 -11.76 2.95 12.71
N GLY A 112 -12.91 2.28 12.86
CA GLY A 112 -12.99 0.98 13.50
C GLY A 112 -12.58 0.99 14.98
N ALA A 113 -12.50 -0.20 15.58
CA ALA A 113 -12.21 -0.38 17.00
C ALA A 113 -10.72 -0.69 17.31
N ALA A 114 -9.82 -0.48 16.34
CA ALA A 114 -8.40 -0.77 16.53
C ALA A 114 -7.71 0.34 17.35
N PRO A 115 -6.80 0.01 18.28
CA PRO A 115 -6.04 0.99 19.06
C PRO A 115 -4.87 1.62 18.29
N ILE A 116 -4.86 1.47 16.96
CA ILE A 116 -3.86 2.03 16.03
C ILE A 116 -4.62 2.51 14.80
N GLY A 117 -4.15 3.60 14.17
CA GLY A 117 -4.75 4.15 12.96
C GLY A 117 -4.31 3.44 11.67
N PRO A 118 -4.87 3.85 10.52
CA PRO A 118 -4.39 3.46 9.19
C PRO A 118 -2.92 3.85 8.96
N THR A 119 -2.19 3.05 8.18
CA THR A 119 -0.79 3.30 7.82
C THR A 119 -0.71 3.99 6.46
N LYS A 120 -0.06 5.15 6.36
CA LYS A 120 0.11 5.87 5.08
C LYS A 120 0.96 5.05 4.11
N LEU A 121 0.43 4.86 2.90
CA LEU A 121 1.10 4.22 1.74
C LEU A 121 1.71 5.26 0.79
N GLY A 122 1.07 6.42 0.61
CA GLY A 122 1.53 7.47 -0.30
C GLY A 122 0.61 8.69 -0.32
N SER A 123 0.90 9.66 -1.18
CA SER A 123 0.04 10.83 -1.42
C SER A 123 0.43 11.58 -2.69
N ASN A 124 -0.56 12.17 -3.38
CA ASN A 124 -0.36 13.22 -4.39
C ASN A 124 -0.82 14.59 -3.84
N THR A 125 -1.03 15.60 -4.69
CA THR A 125 -1.49 16.93 -4.25
C THR A 125 -2.90 16.97 -3.64
N LYS A 126 -3.76 15.98 -3.91
CA LYS A 126 -5.18 15.97 -3.47
C LYS A 126 -5.47 14.94 -2.39
N TYR A 127 -4.84 13.78 -2.45
CA TYR A 127 -5.22 12.61 -1.66
C TYR A 127 -4.05 11.98 -0.91
N ILE A 128 -4.37 11.40 0.24
CA ILE A 128 -3.52 10.48 0.99
C ILE A 128 -4.08 9.07 0.86
N PHE A 129 -3.20 8.12 0.53
CA PHE A 129 -3.52 6.70 0.43
C PHE A 129 -3.02 6.00 1.68
N ALA A 130 -3.85 5.16 2.29
CA ALA A 130 -3.48 4.43 3.50
C ALA A 130 -4.08 3.02 3.54
N LEU A 131 -3.40 2.16 4.29
CA LEU A 131 -3.80 0.78 4.58
C LEU A 131 -4.61 0.77 5.89
N PRO A 132 -5.79 0.13 5.97
CA PRO A 132 -6.55 0.01 7.21
C PRO A 132 -5.73 -0.60 8.35
N ALA A 133 -6.02 -0.14 9.57
CA ALA A 133 -5.48 -0.70 10.79
C ALA A 133 -5.78 -2.21 10.87
N ARG A 134 -4.72 -3.02 10.97
CA ARG A 134 -4.80 -4.49 11.09
C ARG A 134 -5.63 -5.17 9.98
N TYR A 135 -5.51 -4.70 8.74
CA TYR A 135 -6.22 -5.21 7.56
C TYR A 135 -6.17 -6.75 7.37
N ASN A 136 -5.16 -7.41 7.94
CA ASN A 136 -4.92 -8.86 7.89
C ASN A 136 -5.13 -9.60 9.24
N TYR A 137 -5.73 -8.97 10.25
CA TYR A 137 -5.85 -9.52 11.62
C TYR A 137 -6.52 -10.91 11.71
N ALA A 138 -7.38 -11.24 10.73
CA ALA A 138 -8.06 -12.54 10.65
C ALA A 138 -7.20 -13.65 10.03
N PHE A 139 -5.97 -13.34 9.59
CA PHE A 139 -5.06 -14.22 8.85
C PHE A 139 -5.73 -14.99 7.70
N PRO A 140 -6.52 -14.33 6.82
CA PRO A 140 -7.20 -15.01 5.72
C PRO A 140 -6.19 -15.52 4.67
N MET A 141 -6.61 -16.47 3.83
CA MET A 141 -5.71 -17.12 2.88
C MET A 141 -4.96 -16.09 2.01
N GLY A 142 -3.62 -16.19 1.95
CA GLY A 142 -2.80 -15.26 1.17
C GLY A 142 -2.50 -13.91 1.86
N TYR A 143 -2.71 -13.78 3.18
CA TYR A 143 -2.29 -12.56 3.89
C TYR A 143 -0.78 -12.31 3.77
N GLU A 144 0.05 -13.36 3.81
CA GLU A 144 1.52 -13.29 3.66
C GLU A 144 1.92 -12.77 2.27
N GLU A 145 1.22 -13.22 1.22
CA GLU A 145 1.42 -12.73 -0.15
C GLU A 145 1.10 -11.22 -0.25
N VAL A 146 0.10 -10.74 0.50
CA VAL A 146 -0.23 -9.31 0.56
C VAL A 146 0.76 -8.51 1.41
N GLU A 147 1.30 -9.08 2.50
CA GLU A 147 2.39 -8.46 3.27
C GLU A 147 3.65 -8.30 2.38
N ASP A 148 4.10 -9.37 1.72
CA ASP A 148 5.22 -9.35 0.76
C ASP A 148 5.04 -8.28 -0.33
N ILE A 149 3.82 -8.14 -0.89
CA ILE A 149 3.49 -7.13 -1.89
C ILE A 149 3.62 -5.72 -1.30
N LEU A 150 3.10 -5.47 -0.09
CA LEU A 150 3.09 -4.16 0.55
C LEU A 150 4.48 -3.71 1.03
N GLU A 151 5.32 -4.63 1.50
CA GLU A 151 6.74 -4.37 1.80
C GLU A 151 7.52 -3.84 0.58
N GLY A 152 7.09 -4.24 -0.64
CA GLY A 152 7.64 -3.76 -1.90
C GLY A 152 7.36 -2.28 -2.23
N ASN A 153 6.62 -1.55 -1.38
CA ASN A 153 6.14 -0.17 -1.64
C ASN A 153 5.46 -0.02 -3.02
N PRO A 154 4.42 -0.83 -3.30
CA PRO A 154 3.87 -1.04 -4.64
C PRO A 154 3.04 0.14 -5.15
N LEU A 155 2.61 1.04 -4.26
CA LEU A 155 1.80 2.21 -4.59
C LEU A 155 2.70 3.36 -5.07
N GLN A 156 2.45 3.83 -6.28
CA GLN A 156 3.09 5.00 -6.88
C GLN A 156 2.01 6.05 -7.19
N THR A 157 2.31 7.32 -7.01
CA THR A 157 1.34 8.41 -7.18
C THR A 157 1.65 9.28 -8.38
N PHE A 158 0.61 9.82 -8.99
CA PHE A 158 0.69 10.83 -10.05
C PHE A 158 -0.34 11.93 -9.81
N GLU A 159 -0.12 13.08 -10.42
CA GLU A 159 -1.04 14.21 -10.31
C GLU A 159 -2.25 14.01 -11.22
N ILE A 160 -3.42 14.45 -10.73
CA ILE A 160 -4.66 14.42 -11.49
C ILE A 160 -4.78 15.75 -12.24
N GLU A 161 -4.79 15.70 -13.57
CA GLU A 161 -5.10 16.86 -14.40
C GLU A 161 -6.54 17.33 -14.14
N GLU A 162 -6.73 18.64 -13.94
CA GLU A 162 -8.06 19.24 -13.82
C GLU A 162 -8.53 19.65 -15.24
N GLU A 163 -9.67 19.11 -15.66
CA GLU A 163 -10.41 19.53 -16.87
C GLU A 163 -11.24 20.82 -16.63
#